data_AF-A0AAE0DXX1-F1
#
_entry.id   AF-A0AAE0DXX1-F1
#
_cell.length_a   1.000
_cell.length_b   1.000
_cell.length_c   1.000
_cell.angle_alpha   90.00
_cell.angle_beta   90.00
_cell.angle_gamma   90.00
#
_symmetry.space_group_name_H-M   'P 1'
#
loop_
_entity.id
_entity.type
_entity.pdbx_description
1 polymer ?
#
loop_
_entity_poly.entity_id
_entity_poly.type
_entity_poly.pdbx_seq_one_letter_code
_entity_poly.pdbx_strand_id
1 'polypeptide(L)'
;MLPYLDMQEAEAALGRELSFAEKLWFNYSAKKHDYFLHFHNFIFLLFFYSSIPLPYLLAELIRSKKMIMYKIQPKVKRSFSDMFNCYKKVMQVFLLVAGPLQIIAFSNIKMIGIRTSLPLPSKWEMFWQILVYFIVEDYFNYWIHRWLHTKWGYEKIHHVHHEYTAPFGFAAPYAHWAEILILGLPSFLGPAFVPGHIVTYWLWFILRQIESIETHSGYEFPWSPSRYIPFYGGSEFHDYHHYVGGHSQSNFASVFTYCDYIYRTDKHHFLALGLLTIIPLPYVLAELKDYINYWIHRWLHTKWGYEKIHHVHHEYGAPIEFAAPYAHWAEILILGTPTFLGPVLFLLWIALRQIEALETHNW
;
A
#
# COMPACT_ATOMS: atom_id res chain seq x y z
N MET A 1 -12.39 -7.02 -21.18
CA MET A 1 -13.72 -7.65 -21.35
C MET A 1 -13.55 -9.13 -21.10
N LEU A 2 -14.55 -9.79 -20.51
CA LEU A 2 -14.48 -11.25 -20.34
C LEU A 2 -14.44 -11.93 -21.71
N PRO A 3 -13.64 -12.99 -21.89
CA PRO A 3 -13.49 -13.67 -23.17
C PRO A 3 -14.64 -14.67 -23.47
N TYR A 4 -15.77 -14.57 -22.78
CA TYR A 4 -16.87 -15.52 -22.84
C TYR A 4 -18.15 -14.86 -23.38
N LEU A 5 -18.88 -15.56 -24.24
CA LEU A 5 -20.14 -15.14 -24.84
C LEU A 5 -21.30 -15.21 -23.82
N ASP A 6 -21.34 -16.28 -23.02
CA ASP A 6 -22.35 -16.51 -21.99
C ASP A 6 -21.76 -17.25 -20.76
N MET A 7 -22.62 -17.49 -19.76
CA MET A 7 -22.19 -18.15 -18.53
C MET A 7 -21.84 -19.62 -18.76
N GLN A 8 -22.53 -20.30 -19.68
CA GLN A 8 -22.29 -21.71 -19.98
C GLN A 8 -20.89 -21.91 -20.56
N GLU A 9 -20.45 -21.03 -21.45
CA GLU A 9 -19.09 -21.04 -21.98
C GLU A 9 -18.05 -20.77 -20.87
N ALA A 10 -18.32 -19.83 -19.95
CA ALA A 10 -17.45 -19.58 -18.81
C ALA A 10 -17.38 -20.79 -17.86
N GLU A 11 -18.49 -21.46 -17.58
CA GLU A 11 -18.56 -22.67 -16.75
C GLU A 11 -17.81 -23.84 -17.41
N ALA A 12 -17.97 -24.01 -18.71
CA ALA A 12 -17.25 -25.00 -19.50
C ALA A 12 -15.74 -24.75 -19.47
N ALA A 13 -15.30 -23.50 -19.65
CA ALA A 13 -13.88 -23.12 -19.61
C ALA A 13 -13.25 -23.31 -18.22
N LEU A 14 -14.01 -23.10 -17.15
CA LEU A 14 -13.54 -23.30 -15.77
C LEU A 14 -13.64 -24.76 -15.30
N GLY A 15 -14.35 -25.63 -16.05
CA GLY A 15 -14.61 -27.02 -15.65
C GLY A 15 -15.49 -27.16 -14.40
N ARG A 16 -16.24 -26.10 -14.05
CA ARG A 16 -17.15 -26.07 -12.88
C ARG A 16 -18.21 -24.98 -13.05
N GLU A 17 -19.31 -25.12 -12.31
CA GLU A 17 -20.30 -24.05 -12.22
C GLU A 17 -19.71 -22.77 -11.62
N LEU A 18 -20.23 -21.61 -12.07
CA LEU A 18 -19.87 -20.31 -11.50
C LEU A 18 -20.49 -20.19 -10.11
N SER A 19 -19.69 -19.74 -9.14
CA SER A 19 -20.20 -19.34 -7.84
C SER A 19 -21.16 -18.15 -7.97
N PHE A 20 -21.96 -17.90 -6.94
CA PHE A 20 -22.87 -16.74 -6.92
C PHE A 20 -22.15 -15.41 -7.18
N ALA A 21 -20.97 -15.21 -6.56
CA ALA A 21 -20.17 -14.01 -6.76
C ALA A 21 -19.65 -13.88 -8.20
N GLU A 22 -19.25 -15.00 -8.82
CA GLU A 22 -18.80 -15.02 -10.20
C GLU A 22 -19.95 -14.78 -11.19
N LYS A 23 -21.16 -15.27 -10.91
CA LYS A 23 -22.37 -14.95 -11.70
C LYS A 23 -22.70 -13.46 -11.64
N LEU A 24 -22.62 -12.84 -10.46
CA LEU A 24 -22.77 -11.39 -10.30
C LEU A 24 -21.68 -10.62 -11.06
N TRP A 25 -20.42 -11.05 -10.92
CA TRP A 25 -19.29 -10.46 -11.63
C TRP A 25 -19.46 -10.56 -13.15
N PHE A 26 -19.86 -11.72 -13.66
CA PHE A 26 -20.09 -11.95 -15.08
C PHE A 26 -21.18 -11.00 -15.60
N ASN A 27 -22.34 -10.97 -14.96
CA ASN A 27 -23.45 -10.07 -15.31
C ASN A 27 -23.02 -8.61 -15.33
N TYR A 28 -22.16 -8.21 -14.39
CA TYR A 28 -21.67 -6.85 -14.30
C TYR A 28 -20.64 -6.51 -15.38
N SER A 29 -19.65 -7.39 -15.60
CA SER A 29 -18.41 -7.08 -16.30
C SER A 29 -18.34 -7.56 -17.74
N ALA A 30 -19.12 -8.58 -18.14
CA ALA A 30 -18.98 -9.25 -19.44
C ALA A 30 -18.98 -8.28 -20.64
N LYS A 31 -19.89 -7.28 -20.60
CA LYS A 31 -20.04 -6.28 -21.68
C LYS A 31 -19.35 -4.94 -21.38
N LYS A 32 -18.57 -4.84 -20.30
CA LYS A 32 -17.89 -3.60 -19.90
C LYS A 32 -16.44 -3.62 -20.37
N HIS A 33 -16.03 -2.52 -21.00
CA HIS A 33 -14.61 -2.29 -21.27
C HIS A 33 -13.84 -2.16 -19.93
N ASP A 34 -12.64 -2.74 -19.84
CA ASP A 34 -11.88 -2.79 -18.59
C ASP A 34 -11.54 -1.40 -18.05
N TYR A 35 -11.52 -0.38 -18.92
CA TYR A 35 -11.38 1.02 -18.53
C TYR A 35 -12.44 1.44 -17.52
N PHE A 36 -13.70 1.07 -17.75
CA PHE A 36 -14.76 1.43 -16.82
C PHE A 36 -14.58 0.71 -15.49
N LEU A 37 -14.16 -0.56 -15.51
CA LEU A 37 -13.84 -1.31 -14.29
C LEU A 37 -12.69 -0.62 -13.52
N HIS A 38 -11.63 -0.20 -14.21
CA HIS A 38 -10.55 0.56 -13.59
C HIS A 38 -11.03 1.89 -13.00
N PHE A 39 -11.87 2.64 -13.72
CA PHE A 39 -12.40 3.93 -13.28
C PHE A 39 -13.26 3.86 -12.01
N HIS A 40 -13.74 2.67 -11.60
CA HIS A 40 -14.40 2.50 -10.30
C HIS A 40 -13.52 2.90 -9.13
N ASN A 41 -12.19 2.78 -9.24
CA ASN A 41 -11.29 3.27 -8.20
C ASN A 41 -11.50 4.75 -7.91
N PHE A 42 -11.75 5.56 -8.94
CA PHE A 42 -12.03 6.98 -8.75
C PHE A 42 -13.39 7.22 -8.07
N ILE A 43 -14.40 6.46 -8.46
CA ILE A 43 -15.73 6.53 -7.85
C ILE A 43 -15.66 6.11 -6.37
N PHE A 44 -14.95 5.03 -6.08
CA PHE A 44 -14.72 4.53 -4.72
C PHE A 44 -13.90 5.52 -3.90
N LEU A 45 -12.86 6.13 -4.47
CA LEU A 45 -12.11 7.21 -3.82
C LEU A 45 -13.05 8.32 -3.36
N LEU A 46 -13.88 8.86 -4.26
CA LEU A 46 -14.82 9.93 -3.93
C LEU A 46 -15.86 9.48 -2.88
N PHE A 47 -16.45 8.29 -3.06
CA PHE A 47 -17.50 7.78 -2.17
C PHE A 47 -16.98 7.48 -0.77
N PHE A 48 -15.90 6.70 -0.64
CA PHE A 48 -15.36 6.30 0.66
C PHE A 48 -14.71 7.47 1.38
N TYR A 49 -13.98 8.34 0.68
CA TYR A 49 -13.47 9.56 1.30
C TYR A 49 -14.60 10.48 1.81
N SER A 50 -15.72 10.57 1.10
CA SER A 50 -16.85 11.40 1.56
C SER A 50 -17.63 10.80 2.73
N SER A 51 -17.67 9.48 2.84
CA SER A 51 -18.52 8.78 3.82
C SER A 51 -17.80 8.35 5.09
N ILE A 52 -16.56 7.85 4.99
CA ILE A 52 -15.80 7.30 6.12
C ILE A 52 -15.47 8.34 7.20
N PRO A 53 -15.17 9.62 6.89
CA PRO A 53 -14.92 10.64 7.92
C PRO A 53 -16.19 11.12 8.65
N LEU A 54 -17.40 10.82 8.16
CA LEU A 54 -18.64 11.38 8.71
C LEU A 54 -18.90 11.04 10.20
N PRO A 55 -18.63 9.81 10.69
CA PRO A 55 -18.74 9.52 12.12
C PRO A 55 -17.80 10.40 12.97
N TYR A 56 -16.57 10.65 12.51
CA TYR A 56 -15.62 11.52 13.20
C TYR A 56 -16.05 12.99 13.14
N LEU A 57 -16.61 13.44 12.01
CA LEU A 57 -17.22 14.76 11.88
C LEU A 57 -18.35 14.94 12.90
N LEU A 58 -19.25 13.96 13.03
CA LEU A 58 -20.34 14.01 14.01
C LEU A 58 -19.80 14.03 15.43
N ALA A 59 -18.77 13.23 15.75
CA ALA A 59 -18.10 13.28 17.06
C ALA A 59 -17.54 14.69 17.36
N GLU A 60 -16.91 15.32 16.38
CA GLU A 60 -16.32 16.66 16.47
C GLU A 60 -17.36 17.78 16.65
N LEU A 61 -18.57 17.62 16.09
CA LEU A 61 -19.66 18.59 16.22
C LEU A 61 -20.48 18.39 17.50
N ILE A 62 -20.78 17.14 17.86
CA ILE A 62 -21.57 16.80 19.06
C ILE A 62 -20.79 17.16 20.33
N ARG A 63 -19.48 16.89 20.36
CA ARG A 63 -18.58 17.19 21.50
C ARG A 63 -19.13 16.72 22.84
N SER A 64 -19.78 15.55 22.84
CA SER A 64 -20.28 14.98 24.08
C SER A 64 -19.10 14.68 25.01
N LYS A 65 -19.36 14.70 26.33
CA LYS A 65 -18.33 14.34 27.32
C LYS A 65 -17.67 13.00 26.98
N LYS A 66 -18.44 12.01 26.50
CA LYS A 66 -17.94 10.69 26.08
C LYS A 66 -17.00 10.73 24.88
N MET A 67 -17.25 11.59 23.89
CA MET A 67 -16.38 11.69 22.71
C MET A 67 -15.09 12.44 23.02
N ILE A 68 -15.17 13.50 23.84
CA ILE A 68 -13.99 14.29 24.24
C ILE A 68 -12.95 13.43 24.98
N MET A 69 -13.37 12.39 25.69
CA MET A 69 -12.46 11.48 26.41
C MET A 69 -11.49 10.75 25.47
N TYR A 70 -11.91 10.53 24.21
CA TYR A 70 -11.13 9.83 23.19
C TYR A 70 -10.42 10.79 22.23
N LYS A 71 -10.62 12.10 22.39
CA LYS A 71 -10.00 13.10 21.52
C LYS A 71 -8.56 13.33 21.95
N ILE A 72 -7.63 13.18 21.02
CA ILE A 72 -6.18 13.25 21.29
C ILE A 72 -5.78 14.67 21.71
N GLN A 73 -6.26 15.68 20.97
CA GLN A 73 -6.04 17.10 21.28
C GLN A 73 -7.36 17.79 21.70
N PRO A 74 -7.83 17.62 22.96
CA PRO A 74 -9.17 18.04 23.39
C PRO A 74 -9.38 19.55 23.46
N LYS A 75 -8.28 20.33 23.48
CA LYS A 75 -8.32 21.81 23.49
C LYS A 75 -8.62 22.38 22.10
N VAL A 76 -8.33 21.63 21.04
CA VAL A 76 -8.58 22.07 19.67
C VAL A 76 -10.02 21.78 19.31
N LYS A 77 -10.70 22.77 18.72
CA LYS A 77 -12.10 22.66 18.28
C LYS A 77 -12.18 23.15 16.84
N ARG A 78 -12.82 22.38 15.96
CA ARG A 78 -13.02 22.77 14.56
C ARG A 78 -14.48 23.10 14.28
N SER A 79 -14.72 24.14 13.49
CA SER A 79 -16.07 24.48 13.05
C SER A 79 -16.48 23.60 11.85
N PHE A 80 -17.79 23.44 11.62
CA PHE A 80 -18.28 22.78 10.41
C PHE A 80 -17.76 23.46 9.13
N SER A 81 -17.70 24.80 9.13
CA SER A 81 -17.22 25.56 7.98
C SER A 81 -15.76 25.23 7.64
N ASP A 82 -14.88 25.15 8.64
CA ASP A 82 -13.48 24.79 8.44
C ASP A 82 -13.33 23.39 7.84
N MET A 83 -14.04 22.42 8.42
CA MET A 83 -14.01 21.03 7.95
C MET A 83 -14.58 20.90 6.53
N PHE A 84 -15.67 21.60 6.24
CA PHE A 84 -16.28 21.60 4.91
C PHE A 84 -15.40 22.30 3.86
N ASN A 85 -14.68 23.36 4.25
CA ASN A 85 -13.71 24.01 3.38
C ASN A 85 -12.52 23.09 3.06
N CYS A 86 -12.00 22.36 4.06
CA CYS A 86 -10.99 21.32 3.85
C CYS A 86 -11.50 20.25 2.87
N TYR A 87 -12.68 19.69 3.12
CA TYR A 87 -13.33 18.71 2.23
C TYR A 87 -13.43 19.21 0.78
N LYS A 88 -13.90 20.46 0.57
CA LYS A 88 -14.00 21.05 -0.78
C LYS A 88 -12.63 21.14 -1.46
N LYS A 89 -11.59 21.59 -0.76
CA LYS A 89 -10.23 21.68 -1.31
C LYS A 89 -9.70 20.30 -1.71
N VAL A 90 -9.90 19.29 -0.88
CA VAL A 90 -9.54 17.91 -1.23
C VAL A 90 -10.31 17.42 -2.45
N MET A 91 -11.63 17.64 -2.50
CA MET A 91 -12.45 17.27 -3.67
C MET A 91 -11.96 17.92 -4.95
N GLN A 92 -11.55 19.19 -4.90
CA GLN A 92 -10.97 19.87 -6.05
C GLN A 92 -9.67 19.18 -6.50
N VAL A 93 -8.77 18.86 -5.56
CA VAL A 93 -7.52 18.15 -5.90
C VAL A 93 -7.81 16.75 -6.43
N PHE A 94 -8.75 16.01 -5.85
CA PHE A 94 -9.15 14.70 -6.37
C PHE A 94 -9.70 14.79 -7.79
N LEU A 95 -10.56 15.76 -8.09
CA LEU A 95 -11.12 15.95 -9.43
C LEU A 95 -10.09 16.43 -10.46
N LEU A 96 -9.16 17.31 -10.06
CA LEU A 96 -8.20 17.94 -10.97
C LEU A 96 -6.89 17.16 -11.12
N VAL A 97 -6.55 16.29 -10.17
CA VAL A 97 -5.27 15.57 -10.11
C VAL A 97 -5.51 14.07 -10.13
N ALA A 98 -6.21 13.53 -9.13
CA ALA A 98 -6.41 12.08 -9.02
C ALA A 98 -7.29 11.53 -10.16
N GLY A 99 -8.34 12.25 -10.57
CA GLY A 99 -9.23 11.86 -11.67
C GLY A 99 -8.47 11.70 -12.99
N PRO A 100 -7.77 12.73 -13.50
CA PRO A 100 -6.93 12.61 -14.69
C PRO A 100 -5.86 11.53 -14.57
N LEU A 101 -5.25 11.37 -13.38
CA LEU A 101 -4.28 10.32 -13.14
C LEU A 101 -4.87 8.92 -13.39
N GLN A 102 -6.13 8.66 -13.00
CA GLN A 102 -6.78 7.36 -13.26
C GLN A 102 -6.99 7.09 -14.76
N ILE A 103 -7.18 8.13 -15.57
CA ILE A 103 -7.28 7.99 -17.03
C ILE A 103 -5.93 7.57 -17.61
N ILE A 104 -4.86 8.23 -17.19
CA ILE A 104 -3.49 7.97 -17.64
C ILE A 104 -3.00 6.60 -17.12
N ALA A 105 -3.35 6.26 -15.88
CA ALA A 105 -2.91 5.04 -15.21
C ALA A 105 -3.50 3.77 -15.83
N PHE A 106 -4.63 3.85 -16.55
CA PHE A 106 -5.27 2.67 -17.14
C PHE A 106 -4.33 1.84 -18.02
N SER A 107 -3.52 2.50 -18.87
CA SER A 107 -2.55 1.81 -19.73
C SER A 107 -1.49 1.08 -18.91
N ASN A 108 -1.01 1.72 -17.83
CA ASN A 108 -0.03 1.12 -16.93
C ASN A 108 -0.62 -0.07 -16.16
N ILE A 109 -1.89 0.01 -15.75
CA ILE A 109 -2.58 -1.05 -15.02
C ILE A 109 -2.83 -2.28 -15.88
N LYS A 110 -3.13 -2.08 -17.17
CA LYS A 110 -3.15 -3.17 -18.15
C LYS A 110 -1.77 -3.81 -18.32
N MET A 111 -0.71 -3.00 -18.44
CA MET A 111 0.66 -3.48 -18.57
C MET A 111 1.15 -4.23 -17.32
N ILE A 112 0.70 -3.83 -16.13
CA ILE A 112 0.96 -4.52 -14.85
C ILE A 112 0.25 -5.88 -14.78
N GLY A 113 -0.74 -6.16 -15.64
CA GLY A 113 -1.44 -7.44 -15.63
C GLY A 113 -2.54 -7.55 -14.57
N ILE A 114 -3.13 -6.44 -14.11
CA ILE A 114 -4.33 -6.50 -13.26
C ILE A 114 -5.48 -7.10 -14.05
N ARG A 115 -5.88 -8.32 -13.69
CA ARG A 115 -6.88 -9.10 -14.41
C ARG A 115 -8.31 -8.70 -14.03
N THR A 116 -9.21 -8.76 -15.00
CA THR A 116 -10.67 -8.62 -14.82
C THR A 116 -11.42 -9.93 -15.09
N SER A 117 -10.68 -10.98 -15.43
CA SER A 117 -11.17 -12.30 -15.84
C SER A 117 -11.62 -13.17 -14.68
N LEU A 118 -12.44 -14.17 -15.01
CA LEU A 118 -12.72 -15.30 -14.13
C LEU A 118 -11.52 -16.27 -14.07
N PRO A 119 -11.38 -17.06 -13.00
CA PRO A 119 -12.22 -17.08 -11.78
C PRO A 119 -11.96 -15.87 -10.88
N LEU A 120 -12.91 -15.53 -9.99
CA LEU A 120 -12.66 -14.47 -8.99
C LEU A 120 -11.53 -14.88 -8.02
N PRO A 121 -10.78 -13.91 -7.44
CA PRO A 121 -9.70 -14.23 -6.53
C PRO A 121 -10.24 -14.93 -5.27
N SER A 122 -9.49 -15.89 -4.74
CA SER A 122 -9.84 -16.50 -3.46
C SER A 122 -9.65 -15.51 -2.31
N LYS A 123 -10.33 -15.71 -1.18
CA LYS A 123 -10.13 -14.86 0.01
C LYS A 123 -8.67 -14.84 0.49
N TRP A 124 -7.95 -15.96 0.32
CA TRP A 124 -6.54 -16.06 0.68
C TRP A 124 -5.61 -15.36 -0.32
N GLU A 125 -5.90 -15.45 -1.62
CA GLU A 125 -5.21 -14.66 -2.64
C GLU A 125 -5.34 -13.17 -2.33
N MET A 126 -6.57 -12.70 -2.08
CA MET A 126 -6.82 -11.31 -1.70
C MET A 126 -6.08 -10.93 -0.41
N PHE A 127 -6.14 -11.75 0.63
CA PHE A 127 -5.48 -11.49 1.90
C PHE A 127 -3.97 -11.29 1.74
N TRP A 128 -3.28 -12.22 1.07
CA TRP A 128 -1.83 -12.14 0.89
C TRP A 128 -1.43 -10.99 -0.03
N GLN A 129 -2.19 -10.74 -1.10
CA GLN A 129 -1.98 -9.57 -1.96
C GLN A 129 -2.08 -8.27 -1.16
N ILE A 130 -3.17 -8.07 -0.41
CA ILE A 130 -3.37 -6.87 0.40
C ILE A 130 -2.27 -6.71 1.46
N LEU A 131 -1.85 -7.80 2.11
CA LEU A 131 -0.76 -7.76 3.09
C LEU A 131 0.56 -7.29 2.45
N VAL A 132 0.91 -7.84 1.28
CA VAL A 132 2.09 -7.41 0.52
C VAL A 132 1.96 -5.93 0.13
N TYR A 133 0.77 -5.50 -0.32
CA TYR A 133 0.56 -4.12 -0.74
C TYR A 133 0.79 -3.13 0.41
N PHE A 134 0.25 -3.43 1.61
CA PHE A 134 0.51 -2.62 2.79
C PHE A 134 1.99 -2.57 3.15
N ILE A 135 2.69 -3.72 3.19
CA ILE A 135 4.11 -3.75 3.56
C ILE A 135 4.97 -2.95 2.57
N VAL A 136 4.75 -3.15 1.27
CA VAL A 136 5.49 -2.45 0.22
C VAL A 136 5.20 -0.96 0.26
N GLU A 137 3.92 -0.59 0.24
CA GLU A 137 3.50 0.82 0.22
C GLU A 137 4.05 1.57 1.43
N ASP A 138 3.97 0.99 2.62
CA ASP A 138 4.42 1.60 3.86
C ASP A 138 5.95 1.78 3.90
N TYR A 139 6.70 0.81 3.36
CA TYR A 139 8.16 0.91 3.29
C TYR A 139 8.62 2.09 2.40
N PHE A 140 8.04 2.20 1.21
CA PHE A 140 8.40 3.27 0.28
C PHE A 140 7.86 4.62 0.75
N ASN A 141 6.65 4.67 1.32
CA ASN A 141 6.11 5.89 1.92
C ASN A 141 6.99 6.40 3.05
N TYR A 142 7.48 5.54 3.94
CA TYR A 142 8.35 5.95 5.04
C TYR A 142 9.52 6.81 4.54
N TRP A 143 10.21 6.37 3.49
CA TRP A 143 11.38 7.09 2.96
C TRP A 143 10.99 8.39 2.25
N ILE A 144 9.92 8.37 1.47
CA ILE A 144 9.45 9.56 0.76
C ILE A 144 8.92 10.60 1.76
N HIS A 145 8.15 10.17 2.75
CA HIS A 145 7.63 11.01 3.82
C HIS A 145 8.76 11.61 4.65
N ARG A 146 9.77 10.80 5.03
CA ARG A 146 10.98 11.30 5.69
C ARG A 146 11.75 12.32 4.82
N TRP A 147 11.83 12.11 3.51
CA TRP A 147 12.42 13.08 2.59
C TRP A 147 11.61 14.37 2.48
N LEU A 148 10.28 14.28 2.50
CA LEU A 148 9.38 15.44 2.56
C LEU A 148 9.54 16.26 3.84
N HIS A 149 10.12 15.69 4.91
CA HIS A 149 10.52 16.41 6.12
C HIS A 149 11.92 17.03 6.08
N THR A 150 12.61 16.99 4.94
CA THR A 150 13.77 17.87 4.72
C THR A 150 13.31 19.32 4.58
N LYS A 151 14.20 20.28 4.85
CA LYS A 151 13.88 21.72 4.76
C LYS A 151 13.16 22.09 3.46
N TRP A 152 13.71 21.65 2.32
CA TRP A 152 13.13 21.95 1.01
C TRP A 152 11.79 21.22 0.79
N GLY A 153 11.74 19.91 1.08
CA GLY A 153 10.53 19.11 0.89
C GLY A 153 9.36 19.66 1.70
N TYR A 154 9.63 20.07 2.93
CA TYR A 154 8.60 20.57 3.82
C TYR A 154 8.10 21.95 3.36
N GLU A 155 9.02 22.91 3.20
CA GLU A 155 8.67 24.28 2.82
C GLU A 155 7.97 24.36 1.46
N LYS A 156 8.26 23.46 0.52
CA LYS A 156 7.72 23.52 -0.85
C LYS A 156 6.52 22.62 -1.10
N ILE A 157 6.42 21.51 -0.38
CA ILE A 157 5.42 20.47 -0.68
C ILE A 157 4.61 20.17 0.58
N HIS A 158 5.29 19.76 1.66
CA HIS A 158 4.63 19.10 2.79
C HIS A 158 3.98 20.01 3.83
N HIS A 159 4.33 21.30 3.86
CA HIS A 159 3.78 22.24 4.85
C HIS A 159 2.26 22.39 4.77
N VAL A 160 1.64 22.18 3.59
CA VAL A 160 0.18 22.25 3.42
C VAL A 160 -0.49 21.11 4.19
N HIS A 161 0.10 19.92 4.16
CA HIS A 161 -0.39 18.77 4.89
C HIS A 161 -0.37 19.00 6.40
N HIS A 162 0.71 19.61 6.88
CA HIS A 162 0.90 19.97 8.29
C HIS A 162 0.20 21.28 8.71
N GLU A 163 -0.63 21.91 7.87
CA GLU A 163 -1.42 23.09 8.24
C GLU A 163 -2.37 22.78 9.42
N TYR A 164 -2.84 21.53 9.49
CA TYR A 164 -3.68 21.04 10.58
C TYR A 164 -2.86 20.28 11.63
N THR A 165 -2.20 21.01 12.52
CA THR A 165 -1.41 20.44 13.65
C THR A 165 -2.21 19.58 14.63
N ALA A 166 -3.54 19.65 14.56
CA ALA A 166 -4.47 18.66 15.11
C ALA A 166 -5.30 18.15 13.92
N PRO A 167 -4.90 17.02 13.31
CA PRO A 167 -5.56 16.50 12.12
C PRO A 167 -6.98 16.00 12.45
N PHE A 168 -7.78 15.85 11.40
CA PHE A 168 -9.11 15.25 11.45
C PHE A 168 -9.33 14.48 10.15
N GLY A 169 -10.31 13.57 10.11
CA GLY A 169 -10.42 12.60 9.01
C GLY A 169 -10.44 13.19 7.58
N PHE A 170 -11.03 14.37 7.35
CA PHE A 170 -10.99 15.01 6.02
C PHE A 170 -9.64 15.68 5.69
N ALA A 171 -8.80 15.97 6.70
CA ALA A 171 -7.47 16.50 6.50
C ALA A 171 -6.46 15.44 6.01
N ALA A 172 -6.82 14.15 6.03
CA ALA A 172 -5.93 13.05 5.65
C ALA A 172 -5.24 13.25 4.27
N PRO A 173 -5.98 13.53 3.19
CA PRO A 173 -5.39 13.89 1.89
C PRO A 173 -5.34 15.41 1.66
N TYR A 174 -5.49 16.24 2.70
CA TYR A 174 -5.33 17.68 2.55
C TYR A 174 -3.86 18.01 2.37
N ALA A 175 -3.42 18.24 1.13
CA ALA A 175 -2.01 18.45 0.84
C ALA A 175 -1.81 19.26 -0.45
N HIS A 176 -0.56 19.61 -0.72
CA HIS A 176 -0.16 20.17 -2.01
C HIS A 176 -0.36 19.11 -3.12
N TRP A 177 -0.77 19.52 -4.32
CA TRP A 177 -1.05 18.57 -5.43
C TRP A 177 0.13 17.66 -5.76
N ALA A 178 1.36 18.17 -5.65
CA ALA A 178 2.57 17.38 -5.89
C ALA A 178 2.76 16.30 -4.83
N GLU A 179 2.35 16.54 -3.59
CA GLU A 179 2.40 15.54 -2.53
C GLU A 179 1.46 14.38 -2.80
N ILE A 180 0.24 14.67 -3.27
CA ILE A 180 -0.74 13.64 -3.64
C ILE A 180 -0.18 12.71 -4.72
N LEU A 181 0.59 13.25 -5.67
CA LEU A 181 1.27 12.42 -6.66
C LEU A 181 2.44 11.65 -6.04
N ILE A 182 3.32 12.32 -5.30
CA ILE A 182 4.55 11.75 -4.74
C ILE A 182 4.27 10.63 -3.72
N LEU A 183 3.40 10.87 -2.74
CA LEU A 183 2.97 9.88 -1.74
C LEU A 183 1.93 8.90 -2.30
N GLY A 184 1.26 9.24 -3.41
CA GLY A 184 0.38 8.31 -4.12
C GLY A 184 1.13 7.23 -4.90
N LEU A 185 2.35 7.51 -5.39
CA LEU A 185 3.14 6.58 -6.20
C LEU A 185 3.38 5.21 -5.53
N PRO A 186 3.80 5.12 -4.25
CA PRO A 186 3.97 3.85 -3.56
C PRO A 186 2.73 2.94 -3.54
N SER A 187 1.51 3.51 -3.57
CA SER A 187 0.27 2.72 -3.56
C SER A 187 0.09 1.86 -4.81
N PHE A 188 0.83 2.14 -5.90
CA PHE A 188 0.82 1.33 -7.11
C PHE A 188 1.92 0.27 -7.13
N LEU A 189 2.92 0.38 -6.26
CA LEU A 189 4.06 -0.54 -6.23
C LEU A 189 3.63 -1.96 -5.87
N GLY A 190 2.91 -2.13 -4.76
CA GLY A 190 2.37 -3.45 -4.36
C GLY A 190 1.65 -4.19 -5.50
N PRO A 191 0.62 -3.58 -6.13
CA PRO A 191 -0.07 -4.16 -7.28
C PRO A 191 0.81 -4.34 -8.53
N ALA A 192 1.80 -3.47 -8.75
CA ALA A 192 2.78 -3.64 -9.83
C ALA A 192 3.62 -4.91 -9.64
N PHE A 193 3.87 -5.24 -8.38
CA PHE A 193 4.69 -6.36 -8.01
C PHE A 193 3.90 -7.64 -7.98
N VAL A 194 2.81 -7.70 -7.21
CA VAL A 194 1.93 -8.85 -7.13
C VAL A 194 0.59 -8.51 -7.76
N PRO A 195 0.47 -8.50 -9.10
CA PRO A 195 -0.78 -8.14 -9.75
C PRO A 195 -1.89 -9.10 -9.37
N GLY A 196 -3.02 -8.53 -8.97
CA GLY A 196 -4.20 -9.27 -8.58
C GLY A 196 -5.36 -9.08 -9.53
N HIS A 197 -6.53 -9.52 -9.07
CA HIS A 197 -7.78 -9.20 -9.73
C HIS A 197 -8.17 -7.74 -9.44
N ILE A 198 -8.91 -7.11 -10.36
CA ILE A 198 -9.41 -5.74 -10.21
C ILE A 198 -10.24 -5.52 -8.93
N VAL A 199 -10.90 -6.58 -8.43
CA VAL A 199 -11.62 -6.55 -7.14
C VAL A 199 -10.65 -6.45 -5.95
N THR A 200 -9.50 -7.14 -5.97
CA THR A 200 -8.46 -6.95 -4.95
C THR A 200 -7.90 -5.53 -5.04
N TYR A 201 -7.71 -5.02 -6.25
CA TYR A 201 -7.22 -3.66 -6.49
C TYR A 201 -8.20 -2.60 -5.96
N TRP A 202 -9.51 -2.76 -6.17
CA TRP A 202 -10.52 -1.89 -5.57
C TRP A 202 -10.49 -1.94 -4.05
N LEU A 203 -10.44 -3.16 -3.48
CA LEU A 203 -10.37 -3.33 -2.04
C LEU A 203 -9.12 -2.66 -1.45
N TRP A 204 -7.98 -2.77 -2.12
CA TRP A 204 -6.72 -2.15 -1.72
C TRP A 204 -6.86 -0.64 -1.53
N PHE A 205 -7.33 0.09 -2.55
CA PHE A 205 -7.49 1.55 -2.45
C PHE A 205 -8.55 1.97 -1.42
N ILE A 206 -9.61 1.17 -1.25
CA ILE A 206 -10.61 1.41 -0.20
C ILE A 206 -9.98 1.27 1.20
N LEU A 207 -9.26 0.17 1.45
CA LEU A 207 -8.60 -0.08 2.73
C LEU A 207 -7.53 0.97 3.02
N ARG A 208 -6.71 1.33 2.02
CA ARG A 208 -5.72 2.38 2.16
C ARG A 208 -6.36 3.73 2.51
N GLN A 209 -7.50 4.08 1.90
CA GLN A 209 -8.21 5.31 2.22
C GLN A 209 -8.79 5.30 3.64
N ILE A 210 -9.38 4.19 4.07
CA ILE A 210 -9.90 4.02 5.43
C ILE A 210 -8.78 4.18 6.46
N GLU A 211 -7.64 3.52 6.22
CA GLU A 211 -6.45 3.61 7.07
C GLU A 211 -5.97 5.06 7.20
N SER A 212 -5.82 5.78 6.08
CA SER A 212 -5.38 7.18 6.08
C SER A 212 -6.33 8.08 6.88
N ILE A 213 -7.65 7.87 6.75
CA ILE A 213 -8.64 8.64 7.51
C ILE A 213 -8.60 8.31 9.00
N GLU A 214 -8.39 7.04 9.35
CA GLU A 214 -8.31 6.58 10.74
C GLU A 214 -7.09 7.17 11.45
N THR A 215 -5.91 7.12 10.84
CA THR A 215 -4.67 7.69 11.40
C THR A 215 -4.72 9.21 11.55
N HIS A 216 -5.53 9.89 10.75
CA HIS A 216 -5.75 11.34 10.86
C HIS A 216 -7.00 11.71 11.65
N SER A 217 -7.73 10.75 12.21
CA SER A 217 -9.07 11.01 12.73
C SER A 217 -9.12 12.03 13.88
N GLY A 218 -8.02 12.15 14.63
CA GLY A 218 -7.93 12.96 15.85
C GLY A 218 -8.56 12.28 17.08
N TYR A 219 -8.92 11.00 16.96
CA TYR A 219 -9.57 10.21 18.01
C TYR A 219 -8.93 8.84 18.18
N GLU A 220 -8.67 8.47 19.43
CA GLU A 220 -8.20 7.14 19.81
C GLU A 220 -9.31 6.41 20.57
N PHE A 221 -10.12 5.63 19.85
CA PHE A 221 -11.24 4.90 20.42
C PHE A 221 -10.83 3.53 20.96
N PRO A 222 -11.64 2.89 21.83
CA PRO A 222 -11.36 1.54 22.33
C PRO A 222 -11.30 0.45 21.26
N TRP A 223 -11.84 0.72 20.07
CA TRP A 223 -11.83 -0.18 18.91
C TRP A 223 -10.84 0.26 17.82
N SER A 224 -9.98 1.25 18.07
CA SER A 224 -8.97 1.69 17.10
C SER A 224 -8.02 0.53 16.75
N PRO A 225 -7.60 0.38 15.47
CA PRO A 225 -6.78 -0.75 15.03
C PRO A 225 -5.43 -0.86 15.75
N SER A 226 -4.85 0.28 16.17
CA SER A 226 -3.65 0.41 17.02
C SER A 226 -3.69 -0.47 18.28
N ARG A 227 -4.89 -0.78 18.81
CA ARG A 227 -5.06 -1.61 20.01
C ARG A 227 -4.98 -3.11 19.73
N TYR A 228 -5.09 -3.54 18.47
CA TYR A 228 -5.22 -4.95 18.09
C TYR A 228 -4.17 -5.41 17.08
N ILE A 229 -3.63 -4.50 16.27
CA ILE A 229 -2.68 -4.82 15.20
C ILE A 229 -1.27 -4.44 15.67
N PRO A 230 -0.36 -5.42 15.83
CA PRO A 230 1.03 -5.14 16.20
C PRO A 230 1.69 -4.19 15.22
N PHE A 231 2.48 -3.26 15.75
CA PHE A 231 3.19 -2.22 14.99
C PHE A 231 2.29 -1.23 14.24
N TYR A 232 0.96 -1.28 14.34
CA TYR A 232 0.12 -0.26 13.72
C TYR A 232 0.25 1.08 14.46
N GLY A 233 0.70 2.13 13.76
CA GLY A 233 0.98 3.43 14.38
C GLY A 233 -0.29 4.08 14.91
N GLY A 234 -1.35 4.09 14.09
CA GLY A 234 -2.66 4.63 14.44
C GLY A 234 -2.68 6.14 14.68
N SER A 235 -3.81 6.58 15.21
CA SER A 235 -4.16 8.00 15.30
C SER A 235 -3.22 8.80 16.21
N GLU A 236 -2.84 8.29 17.39
CA GLU A 236 -1.94 8.98 18.33
C GLU A 236 -0.53 9.18 17.77
N PHE A 237 0.00 8.17 17.09
CA PHE A 237 1.33 8.21 16.48
C PHE A 237 1.44 9.31 15.43
N HIS A 238 0.42 9.40 14.57
CA HIS A 238 0.39 10.36 13.47
C HIS A 238 -0.05 11.76 13.93
N ASP A 239 -0.95 11.87 14.90
CA ASP A 239 -1.33 13.15 15.50
C ASP A 239 -0.13 13.85 16.16
N TYR A 240 0.73 13.11 16.88
CA TYR A 240 1.98 13.66 17.41
C TYR A 240 2.90 14.19 16.30
N HIS A 241 3.00 13.46 15.19
CA HIS A 241 3.81 13.87 14.05
C HIS A 241 3.32 15.22 13.46
N HIS A 242 2.00 15.36 13.25
CA HIS A 242 1.37 16.62 12.83
C HIS A 242 1.54 17.76 13.85
N TYR A 243 1.46 17.45 15.14
CA TYR A 243 1.62 18.43 16.21
C TYR A 243 3.02 19.06 16.20
N VAL A 244 4.06 18.27 15.95
CA VAL A 244 5.45 18.76 15.85
C VAL A 244 5.71 19.48 14.52
N GLY A 245 5.02 19.07 13.45
CA GLY A 245 5.07 19.76 12.15
C GLY A 245 6.46 19.70 11.50
N GLY A 246 6.91 20.84 10.96
CA GLY A 246 8.19 20.93 10.23
C GLY A 246 9.45 20.64 11.04
N HIS A 247 9.35 20.60 12.37
CA HIS A 247 10.44 20.16 13.25
C HIS A 247 10.42 18.66 13.53
N SER A 248 9.45 17.92 12.98
CA SER A 248 9.32 16.49 13.18
C SER A 248 10.51 15.76 12.56
N GLN A 249 11.14 14.90 13.36
CA GLN A 249 12.21 14.00 12.96
C GLN A 249 11.85 12.55 13.32
N SER A 250 10.55 12.28 13.45
CA SER A 250 10.01 11.02 13.97
C SER A 250 8.63 10.72 13.41
N ASN A 251 8.21 9.47 13.56
CA ASN A 251 6.88 8.97 13.26
C ASN A 251 6.51 9.12 11.78
N PHE A 252 7.38 8.65 10.89
CA PHE A 252 7.21 8.80 9.43
C PHE A 252 6.42 7.66 8.78
N ALA A 253 6.26 6.52 9.45
CA ALA A 253 5.47 5.41 8.95
C ALA A 253 4.05 5.84 8.62
N SER A 254 3.54 5.30 7.53
CA SER A 254 2.18 5.57 7.10
C SER A 254 1.20 4.66 7.83
N VAL A 255 1.57 3.39 8.04
CA VAL A 255 0.70 2.34 8.57
C VAL A 255 1.39 1.63 9.73
N PHE A 256 2.53 1.01 9.48
CA PHE A 256 3.25 0.19 10.45
C PHE A 256 4.58 0.82 10.88
N THR A 257 4.81 0.88 12.18
CA THR A 257 5.95 1.55 12.81
C THR A 257 7.28 0.78 12.69
N TYR A 258 7.34 -0.31 11.92
CA TYR A 258 8.57 -1.12 11.81
C TYR A 258 9.73 -0.33 11.21
N CYS A 259 9.48 0.54 10.22
CA CYS A 259 10.51 1.41 9.67
C CYS A 259 11.02 2.40 10.73
N ASP A 260 10.11 3.05 11.45
CA ASP A 260 10.49 3.97 12.53
C ASP A 260 11.31 3.27 13.62
N TYR A 261 10.92 2.05 14.00
CA TYR A 261 11.68 1.24 14.94
C TYR A 261 13.09 0.88 14.42
N ILE A 262 13.19 0.38 13.18
CA ILE A 262 14.46 -0.02 12.55
C ILE A 262 15.42 1.17 12.45
N TYR A 263 14.91 2.33 12.03
CA TYR A 263 15.72 3.53 11.78
C TYR A 263 15.75 4.50 12.97
N ARG A 264 15.19 4.10 14.12
CA ARG A 264 15.15 4.85 15.38
C ARG A 264 14.54 6.24 15.23
N THR A 265 13.42 6.31 14.52
CA THR A 265 12.58 7.49 14.35
C THR A 265 11.23 7.35 15.05
N ASP A 266 11.06 6.39 15.97
CA ASP A 266 9.86 6.24 16.79
C ASP A 266 9.90 7.16 18.03
N LYS A 267 8.86 7.98 18.22
CA LYS A 267 8.62 8.78 19.44
C LYS A 267 7.19 8.59 19.93
N HIS A 268 7.04 8.57 21.25
CA HIS A 268 5.77 8.45 21.97
C HIS A 268 4.93 7.21 21.63
N HIS A 269 5.52 6.19 20.99
CA HIS A 269 4.86 4.91 20.73
C HIS A 269 5.63 3.79 21.45
N PHE A 270 5.34 3.63 22.74
CA PHE A 270 5.80 2.51 23.53
C PHE A 270 4.57 1.76 24.03
N LEU A 271 4.19 0.64 23.38
CA LEU A 271 3.31 -0.47 23.81
C LEU A 271 2.53 -0.95 22.56
N ALA A 272 2.61 -2.21 22.10
CA ALA A 272 2.61 -3.45 22.86
C ALA A 272 3.62 -4.48 22.32
N LEU A 273 4.85 -4.47 22.84
CA LEU A 273 5.82 -5.55 22.63
C LEU A 273 5.58 -6.78 23.54
N GLY A 274 4.51 -6.78 24.35
CA GLY A 274 4.22 -7.83 25.33
C GLY A 274 3.99 -9.24 24.78
N LEU A 275 3.84 -9.40 23.46
CA LEU A 275 3.71 -10.70 22.78
C LEU A 275 4.85 -11.01 21.79
N LEU A 276 5.73 -10.03 21.50
CA LEU A 276 6.84 -10.19 20.55
C LEU A 276 8.22 -10.22 21.23
N THR A 277 8.28 -10.17 22.56
CA THR A 277 9.51 -10.45 23.33
C THR A 277 9.98 -11.91 23.24
N ILE A 278 9.25 -12.79 22.56
CA ILE A 278 9.62 -14.21 22.43
C ILE A 278 10.63 -14.43 21.29
N ILE A 279 10.68 -13.55 20.28
CA ILE A 279 11.69 -13.64 19.22
C ILE A 279 12.24 -12.25 18.93
N PRO A 280 13.55 -11.99 19.13
CA PRO A 280 14.14 -10.70 18.79
C PRO A 280 13.82 -10.36 17.33
N LEU A 281 13.23 -9.20 17.06
CA LEU A 281 12.96 -8.79 15.68
C LEU A 281 14.22 -8.85 14.79
N PRO A 282 15.45 -8.53 15.26
CA PRO A 282 16.67 -8.78 14.48
C PRO A 282 16.87 -10.24 14.09
N TYR A 283 16.47 -11.17 14.96
CA TYR A 283 16.50 -12.61 14.69
C TYR A 283 15.43 -13.00 13.67
N VAL A 284 14.19 -12.49 13.81
CA VAL A 284 13.13 -12.70 12.80
C VAL A 284 13.58 -12.14 11.44
N LEU A 285 14.15 -10.94 11.42
CA LEU A 285 14.60 -10.28 10.19
C LEU A 285 15.82 -11.00 9.58
N ALA A 286 16.72 -11.57 10.40
CA ALA A 286 17.82 -12.40 9.94
C ALA A 286 17.33 -13.72 9.36
N GLU A 287 16.45 -14.43 10.07
CA GLU A 287 15.83 -15.68 9.58
C GLU A 287 14.98 -15.44 8.32
N LEU A 288 14.25 -14.32 8.25
CA LEU A 288 13.49 -13.96 7.05
C LEU A 288 14.43 -13.64 5.89
N LYS A 289 15.54 -12.95 6.15
CA LYS A 289 16.58 -12.67 5.15
C LYS A 289 17.20 -13.98 4.64
N ASP A 290 17.55 -14.90 5.54
CA ASP A 290 18.18 -16.18 5.17
C ASP A 290 17.20 -17.09 4.44
N TYR A 291 15.94 -17.13 4.87
CA TYR A 291 14.86 -17.84 4.19
C TYR A 291 14.63 -17.27 2.78
N ILE A 292 14.55 -15.95 2.64
CA ILE A 292 14.36 -15.31 1.33
C ILE A 292 15.59 -15.53 0.44
N ASN A 293 16.81 -15.39 0.96
CA ASN A 293 18.04 -15.69 0.24
C ASN A 293 18.11 -17.15 -0.25
N TYR A 294 17.68 -18.10 0.59
CA TYR A 294 17.60 -19.51 0.21
C TYR A 294 16.66 -19.74 -0.97
N TRP A 295 15.45 -19.16 -0.93
CA TRP A 295 14.48 -19.31 -2.01
C TRP A 295 14.89 -18.57 -3.29
N ILE A 296 15.52 -17.40 -3.16
CA ILE A 296 16.18 -16.68 -4.26
C ILE A 296 17.21 -17.59 -4.93
N HIS A 297 18.14 -18.12 -4.14
CA HIS A 297 19.24 -18.93 -4.64
C HIS A 297 18.75 -20.23 -5.28
N ARG A 298 17.79 -20.91 -4.64
CA ARG A 298 17.14 -22.10 -5.21
C ARG A 298 16.45 -21.79 -6.54
N TRP A 299 15.82 -20.63 -6.66
CA TRP A 299 15.17 -20.21 -7.89
C TRP A 299 16.18 -19.83 -8.99
N LEU A 300 17.32 -19.21 -8.65
CA LEU A 300 18.43 -18.96 -9.58
C LEU A 300 18.97 -20.25 -10.21
N HIS A 301 18.77 -21.40 -9.56
CA HIS A 301 19.11 -22.73 -10.07
C HIS A 301 18.01 -23.42 -10.89
N THR A 302 16.88 -22.75 -11.14
CA THR A 302 15.93 -23.21 -12.17
C THR A 302 16.55 -23.04 -13.56
N LYS A 303 16.11 -23.82 -14.56
CA LYS A 303 16.66 -23.78 -15.92
C LYS A 303 16.77 -22.36 -16.48
N TRP A 304 15.71 -21.57 -16.32
CA TRP A 304 15.68 -20.18 -16.79
C TRP A 304 16.57 -19.25 -15.96
N GLY A 305 16.47 -19.31 -14.62
CA GLY A 305 17.25 -18.46 -13.71
C GLY A 305 18.75 -18.68 -13.90
N TYR A 306 19.13 -19.93 -14.14
CA TYR A 306 20.50 -20.31 -14.44
C TYR A 306 20.91 -19.71 -15.78
N GLU A 307 20.26 -20.07 -16.88
CA GLU A 307 20.65 -19.61 -18.23
C GLU A 307 20.69 -18.08 -18.40
N LYS A 308 19.88 -17.32 -17.66
CA LYS A 308 19.76 -15.86 -17.87
C LYS A 308 20.50 -15.00 -16.86
N ILE A 309 20.63 -15.46 -15.62
CA ILE A 309 21.12 -14.62 -14.52
C ILE A 309 22.31 -15.30 -13.85
N HIS A 310 22.19 -16.58 -13.51
CA HIS A 310 23.11 -17.26 -12.61
C HIS A 310 24.20 -18.09 -13.31
N HIS A 311 24.12 -18.34 -14.63
CA HIS A 311 25.10 -19.19 -15.33
C HIS A 311 26.51 -18.59 -15.29
N VAL A 312 26.62 -17.26 -15.41
CA VAL A 312 27.90 -16.55 -15.36
C VAL A 312 28.63 -16.84 -14.05
N HIS A 313 27.88 -16.92 -12.93
CA HIS A 313 28.43 -17.26 -11.62
C HIS A 313 29.05 -18.66 -11.60
N HIS A 314 28.45 -19.64 -12.30
CA HIS A 314 28.89 -21.03 -12.34
C HIS A 314 29.92 -21.33 -13.44
N GLU A 315 29.99 -20.51 -14.49
CA GLU A 315 30.96 -20.66 -15.58
C GLU A 315 32.41 -20.43 -15.14
N TYR A 316 32.64 -19.55 -14.16
CA TYR A 316 33.99 -19.27 -13.67
C TYR A 316 34.55 -20.35 -12.74
N GLY A 317 33.71 -21.24 -12.19
CA GLY A 317 34.14 -22.32 -11.30
C GLY A 317 34.98 -21.86 -10.09
N ALA A 318 34.86 -20.58 -9.71
CA ALA A 318 35.72 -19.91 -8.74
C ALA A 318 34.96 -19.59 -7.43
N PRO A 319 35.65 -19.39 -6.29
CA PRO A 319 35.02 -18.95 -5.05
C PRO A 319 34.21 -17.66 -5.23
N ILE A 320 33.14 -17.52 -4.44
CA ILE A 320 32.12 -16.45 -4.59
C ILE A 320 32.71 -15.04 -4.61
N GLU A 321 33.80 -14.81 -3.88
CA GLU A 321 34.49 -13.53 -3.78
C GLU A 321 35.12 -13.09 -5.11
N PHE A 322 35.47 -14.04 -5.98
CA PHE A 322 36.07 -13.78 -7.29
C PHE A 322 35.04 -13.73 -8.42
N ALA A 323 33.93 -14.47 -8.29
CA ALA A 323 32.86 -14.49 -9.30
C ALA A 323 31.85 -13.34 -9.13
N ALA A 324 31.65 -12.84 -7.90
CA ALA A 324 30.67 -11.80 -7.59
C ALA A 324 30.77 -10.50 -8.42
N PRO A 325 31.96 -9.97 -8.79
CA PRO A 325 32.06 -8.79 -9.65
C PRO A 325 31.57 -9.01 -11.09
N TYR A 326 31.53 -10.27 -11.53
CA TYR A 326 31.13 -10.68 -12.87
C TYR A 326 29.70 -11.24 -12.92
N ALA A 327 29.06 -11.38 -11.76
CA ALA A 327 27.66 -11.78 -11.68
C ALA A 327 26.75 -10.77 -12.40
N HIS A 328 25.64 -11.26 -12.94
CA HIS A 328 24.67 -10.40 -13.60
C HIS A 328 24.19 -9.30 -12.64
N TRP A 329 24.03 -8.05 -13.12
CA TRP A 329 23.70 -6.90 -12.26
C TRP A 329 22.44 -7.12 -11.40
N ALA A 330 21.48 -7.90 -11.91
CA ALA A 330 20.29 -8.29 -11.15
C ALA A 330 20.63 -9.21 -9.97
N GLU A 331 21.56 -10.15 -10.12
CA GLU A 331 22.04 -11.01 -9.04
C GLU A 331 22.75 -10.21 -7.95
N ILE A 332 23.57 -9.23 -8.35
CA ILE A 332 24.26 -8.30 -7.43
C ILE A 332 23.24 -7.45 -6.65
N LEU A 333 22.18 -6.98 -7.30
CA LEU A 333 21.12 -6.20 -6.66
C LEU A 333 20.30 -7.04 -5.67
N ILE A 334 20.00 -8.28 -6.03
CA ILE A 334 19.17 -9.21 -5.26
C ILE A 334 19.93 -9.74 -4.03
N LEU A 335 21.21 -10.14 -4.18
CA LEU A 335 22.01 -10.78 -3.13
C LEU A 335 22.93 -9.80 -2.37
N GLY A 336 23.29 -8.67 -2.99
CA GLY A 336 24.29 -7.72 -2.47
C GLY A 336 23.71 -6.51 -1.71
N THR A 337 22.40 -6.35 -1.64
CA THR A 337 21.79 -5.24 -0.89
C THR A 337 21.70 -5.58 0.61
N PRO A 338 22.30 -4.77 1.52
CA PRO A 338 22.29 -5.04 2.97
C PRO A 338 20.91 -4.91 3.63
N THR A 339 19.89 -4.47 2.88
CA THR A 339 18.56 -4.13 3.38
C THR A 339 17.49 -5.04 2.77
N PHE A 340 16.32 -5.08 3.42
CA PHE A 340 15.09 -5.75 2.94
C PHE A 340 14.66 -5.38 1.50
N LEU A 341 15.32 -4.39 0.89
CA LEU A 341 15.09 -3.94 -0.47
C LEU A 341 15.33 -5.05 -1.52
N GLY A 342 16.37 -5.87 -1.39
CA GLY A 342 16.64 -6.98 -2.33
C GLY A 342 15.56 -8.06 -2.31
N PRO A 343 15.20 -8.60 -1.13
CA PRO A 343 14.04 -9.48 -0.93
C PRO A 343 12.72 -8.93 -1.45
N VAL A 344 12.44 -7.64 -1.18
CA VAL A 344 11.28 -6.94 -1.73
C VAL A 344 11.40 -6.97 -3.26
N LEU A 345 12.44 -6.36 -3.87
CA LEU A 345 12.77 -6.34 -5.32
C LEU A 345 12.76 -7.70 -6.03
N PHE A 346 12.93 -8.80 -5.30
CA PHE A 346 12.80 -10.16 -5.82
C PHE A 346 11.35 -10.68 -5.82
N LEU A 347 10.57 -10.45 -4.75
CA LEU A 347 9.12 -10.72 -4.73
C LEU A 347 8.40 -9.90 -5.80
N LEU A 348 8.69 -8.59 -5.80
CA LEU A 348 9.26 -7.87 -6.94
C LEU A 348 9.00 -8.45 -8.33
N TRP A 349 10.02 -9.18 -8.71
CA TRP A 349 10.27 -9.65 -10.06
C TRP A 349 9.63 -11.02 -10.31
N ILE A 350 9.49 -11.87 -9.28
CA ILE A 350 8.71 -13.12 -9.37
C ILE A 350 7.28 -12.84 -9.79
N ALA A 351 6.66 -11.85 -9.17
CA ALA A 351 5.26 -11.60 -9.41
C ALA A 351 5.01 -10.75 -10.69
N LEU A 352 6.02 -10.04 -11.18
CA LEU A 352 6.09 -9.56 -12.58
C LEU A 352 6.24 -10.70 -13.61
N ARG A 353 6.88 -11.83 -13.28
CA ARG A 353 7.06 -12.99 -14.19
C ARG A 353 5.91 -13.99 -14.17
N GLN A 354 5.11 -14.04 -13.11
CA GLN A 354 3.85 -14.79 -13.14
C GLN A 354 2.88 -14.24 -14.21
N ILE A 355 3.03 -12.97 -14.60
CA ILE A 355 2.31 -12.35 -15.73
C ILE A 355 2.78 -12.94 -17.07
N GLU A 356 4.10 -12.99 -17.32
CA GLU A 356 4.64 -13.56 -18.58
C GLU A 356 4.41 -15.08 -18.72
N ALA A 357 4.36 -15.82 -17.59
CA ALA A 357 4.00 -17.24 -17.60
C ALA A 357 2.52 -17.50 -17.93
N LEU A 358 1.64 -16.52 -17.71
CA LEU A 358 0.24 -16.57 -18.13
C LEU A 358 0.06 -16.16 -19.61
N GLU A 359 0.96 -15.33 -20.14
CA GLU A 359 0.96 -14.92 -21.57
C GLU A 359 1.58 -15.98 -22.50
N THR A 360 2.47 -16.84 -21.99
CA THR A 360 3.11 -17.91 -22.77
C THR A 360 2.31 -19.21 -22.84
N HIS A 361 1.14 -19.28 -22.19
CA HIS A 361 0.21 -20.42 -22.26
C HIS A 361 -1.07 -20.16 -23.05
N ASN A 362 -1.15 -19.07 -23.81
CA ASN A 362 -2.15 -18.92 -24.87
C ASN A 362 -1.51 -18.22 -26.07
N TRP A 363 -0.76 -18.98 -26.87
CA TRP A 363 -0.90 -19.12 -28.33
C TRP A 363 -0.25 -20.44 -28.75
#